data_AF-A0AAW0Y3S7-F1
#
_entry.id   AF-A0AAW0Y3S7-F1
#
_cell.length_a   1.000
_cell.length_b   1.000
_cell.length_c   1.000
_cell.angle_alpha   90.00
_cell.angle_beta   90.00
_cell.angle_gamma   90.00
#
_symmetry.space_group_name_H-M   'P 1'
#
loop_
_entity.id
_entity.type
_entity.pdbx_description
1 polymer ?
#
loop_
_entity_poly.entity_id
_entity_poly.type
_entity_poly.pdbx_seq_one_letter_code
_entity_poly.pdbx_strand_id
1 'polypeptide(L)'
;GRVMLARYLHDQKVYAVKVLDKRLIVRRNETAHVLSERSVLIKMLNHPYLAQLHFAFTTTHKIFFVLDYINGGELFFHLQRERVFTEARARFYAAEMCCALTYMHSQGIVYRDLKPENILLD
;
A
#
# COMPACT_ATOMS: atom_id res chain seq x y z
N GLY A 1 1.49 -10.21 7.19
CA GLY A 1 2.65 -9.57 7.85
C GLY A 1 2.15 -8.64 8.94
N ARG A 2 3.05 -7.93 9.62
CA ARG A 2 2.69 -6.87 10.58
C ARG A 2 3.14 -5.52 10.00
N VAL A 3 2.35 -4.48 10.16
CA VAL A 3 2.73 -3.09 9.81
C VAL A 3 3.03 -2.33 11.10
N MET A 4 4.11 -1.54 11.11
CA MET A 4 4.55 -0.76 12.27
C MET A 4 4.84 0.69 11.85
N LEU A 5 4.52 1.64 12.71
CA LEU A 5 4.94 3.03 12.55
C LEU A 5 6.41 3.15 12.94
N ALA A 6 7.24 3.77 12.08
CA ALA A 6 8.64 4.01 12.37
C ALA A 6 9.05 5.43 11.98
N ARG A 7 10.04 5.97 12.70
CA ARG A 7 10.70 7.23 12.35
C ARG A 7 12.10 6.93 11.85
N TYR A 8 12.44 7.42 10.67
CA TYR A 8 13.81 7.30 10.17
C TYR A 8 14.69 8.36 10.83
N LEU A 9 15.80 7.93 11.45
CA LEU A 9 16.61 8.80 12.30
C LEU A 9 17.38 9.86 11.52
N HIS A 10 17.65 9.62 10.24
CA HIS A 10 18.44 10.53 9.41
C HIS A 10 17.64 11.77 8.98
N ASP A 11 16.38 11.59 8.55
CA ASP A 11 15.53 12.68 8.05
C ASP A 11 14.38 13.03 9.01
N GLN A 12 14.24 12.30 10.13
CA GLN A 12 13.14 12.41 11.09
C GLN A 12 11.74 12.16 10.51
N LYS A 13 11.63 11.69 9.26
CA LYS A 13 10.38 11.41 8.58
C LYS A 13 9.76 10.11 9.12
N VAL A 14 8.43 10.08 9.14
CA VAL A 14 7.64 8.95 9.61
C VAL A 14 7.24 8.07 8.42
N TYR A 15 7.31 6.76 8.61
CA TYR A 15 7.05 5.75 7.59
C TYR A 15 6.22 4.59 8.15
N ALA A 16 5.53 3.88 7.26
CA ALA A 16 4.89 2.60 7.57
C ALA A 16 5.82 1.45 7.17
N VAL A 17 6.21 0.61 8.13
CA VAL A 17 7.12 -0.53 7.91
C VAL A 17 6.33 -1.83 7.92
N LYS A 18 6.17 -2.43 6.75
CA LYS A 18 5.58 -3.77 6.58
C LYS A 18 6.64 -4.83 6.79
N VAL A 19 6.45 -5.66 7.81
CA VAL A 19 7.35 -6.75 8.21
C VAL A 19 6.72 -8.10 7.82
N LEU A 20 7.46 -8.88 7.05
CA LEU A 20 7.08 -10.22 6.60
C LEU A 20 8.06 -11.26 7.12
N ASP A 21 7.56 -12.43 7.50
CA ASP A 21 8.38 -13.54 8.01
C ASP A 21 8.70 -14.55 6.90
N LYS A 22 9.98 -14.77 6.62
CA LYS A 22 10.45 -15.66 5.54
C LYS A 22 9.97 -17.10 5.74
N ARG A 23 9.92 -17.60 6.98
CA ARG A 23 9.43 -18.96 7.27
C ARG A 23 7.93 -19.08 7.03
N LEU A 24 7.14 -18.05 7.36
CA LEU A 24 5.71 -18.06 7.07
C LEU A 24 5.43 -18.00 5.58
N ILE A 25 6.17 -17.17 4.83
CA ILE A 25 6.05 -17.07 3.37
C ILE A 25 6.28 -18.43 2.71
N VAL A 26 7.39 -19.10 3.06
CA VAL A 26 7.73 -20.41 2.50
C VAL A 26 6.68 -21.46 2.88
N ARG A 27 6.27 -21.50 4.15
CA ARG A 27 5.24 -22.46 4.61
C ARG A 27 3.88 -22.28 3.91
N ARG A 28 3.54 -21.06 3.51
CA ARG A 28 2.28 -20.75 2.81
C ARG A 28 2.41 -20.79 1.28
N ASN A 29 3.60 -21.10 0.76
CA ASN A 29 3.91 -21.04 -0.66
C ASN A 29 3.64 -19.65 -1.29
N GLU A 30 3.87 -18.57 -0.52
CA GLU A 30 3.59 -17.17 -0.91
C GLU A 30 4.83 -16.47 -1.50
N THR A 31 5.92 -17.18 -1.75
CA THR A 31 7.20 -16.59 -2.20
C THR A 31 7.04 -15.77 -3.48
N ALA A 32 6.33 -16.31 -4.47
CA ALA A 32 6.08 -15.63 -5.73
C ALA A 32 5.24 -14.35 -5.54
N HIS A 33 4.24 -14.39 -4.64
CA HIS A 33 3.41 -13.22 -4.33
C HIS A 33 4.23 -12.08 -3.73
N VAL A 34 5.10 -12.37 -2.75
CA VAL A 34 5.94 -11.35 -2.11
C VAL A 34 6.94 -10.73 -3.10
N LEU A 35 7.51 -11.53 -4.01
CA LEU A 35 8.39 -11.04 -5.06
C LEU A 35 7.64 -10.19 -6.09
N SER A 36 6.42 -10.59 -6.44
CA SER A 36 5.54 -9.81 -7.31
C SER A 36 5.18 -8.47 -6.66
N GLU A 37 4.79 -8.46 -5.38
CA GLU A 37 4.46 -7.25 -4.62
C GLU A 37 5.64 -6.26 -4.64
N ARG A 38 6.85 -6.73 -4.31
CA ARG A 38 8.07 -5.90 -4.39
C ARG A 38 8.28 -5.35 -5.80
N SER A 39 8.14 -6.19 -6.83
CA SER A 39 8.37 -5.77 -8.22
C SER A 39 7.38 -4.71 -8.68
N VAL A 40 6.13 -4.85 -8.26
CA VAL A 40 5.05 -3.89 -8.50
C VAL A 40 5.33 -2.57 -7.80
N LEU A 41 5.65 -2.60 -6.51
CA LEU A 41 5.98 -1.41 -5.72
C LEU A 41 7.20 -0.64 -6.27
N ILE A 42 8.20 -1.36 -6.79
CA ILE A 42 9.38 -0.73 -7.44
C ILE A 42 9.01 -0.10 -8.79
N LYS A 43 8.03 -0.64 -9.53
CA LYS A 43 7.60 -0.08 -10.82
C LYS A 43 6.68 1.13 -10.65
N MET A 44 5.98 1.23 -9.53
CA MET A 44 5.01 2.30 -9.24
C MET A 44 5.67 3.58 -8.70
N LEU A 45 6.78 4.00 -9.30
CA LEU A 45 7.45 5.22 -8.85
C LEU A 45 6.59 6.44 -9.18
N ASN A 46 6.47 7.33 -8.19
CA ASN A 46 6.00 8.71 -8.34
C ASN A 46 4.60 8.90 -8.95
N HIS A 47 3.57 8.33 -8.33
CA HIS A 47 2.18 8.69 -8.63
C HIS A 47 1.47 9.17 -7.35
N PRO A 48 0.77 10.34 -7.35
CA PRO A 48 0.24 10.95 -6.13
C PRO A 48 -0.80 10.10 -5.40
N TYR A 49 -1.47 9.20 -6.12
CA TYR A 49 -2.54 8.34 -5.57
C TYR A 49 -2.10 6.88 -5.35
N LEU A 50 -0.79 6.61 -5.31
CA LEU A 50 -0.23 5.30 -5.00
C LEU A 50 0.80 5.42 -3.88
N ALA A 51 0.69 4.56 -2.86
CA ALA A 51 1.68 4.51 -1.79
C ALA A 51 3.05 4.08 -2.32
N GLN A 52 4.07 4.88 -2.01
CA GLN A 52 5.43 4.69 -2.50
C GLN A 52 6.25 3.76 -1.59
N LEU A 53 7.05 2.91 -2.21
CA LEU A 53 8.11 2.16 -1.54
C LEU A 53 9.40 2.99 -1.51
N HIS A 54 9.84 3.38 -0.32
CA HIS A 54 11.07 4.16 -0.10
C HIS A 54 12.28 3.26 0.04
N PHE A 55 12.15 2.19 0.83
CA PHE A 55 13.24 1.26 1.09
C PHE A 55 12.72 -0.17 1.14
N ALA A 56 13.53 -1.12 0.68
CA ALA A 56 13.29 -2.54 0.88
C ALA A 56 14.58 -3.22 1.32
N PHE A 57 14.53 -3.92 2.45
CA PHE A 57 15.69 -4.63 2.99
C PHE A 57 15.26 -5.94 3.66
N THR A 58 16.22 -6.82 3.92
CA THR A 58 15.95 -8.11 4.54
C THR A 58 16.98 -8.44 5.61
N THR A 59 16.56 -9.23 6.58
CA THR A 59 17.46 -9.89 7.54
C THR A 59 17.41 -11.40 7.31
N THR A 60 18.11 -12.18 8.13
CA THR A 60 18.10 -13.65 8.06
C THR A 60 16.68 -14.23 8.06
N HIS A 61 15.73 -13.61 8.78
CA HIS A 61 14.39 -14.17 8.98
C HIS A 61 13.24 -13.30 8.46
N LYS A 62 13.48 -12.01 8.17
CA LYS A 62 12.42 -11.06 7.85
C LYS A 62 12.68 -10.31 6.55
N ILE A 63 11.61 -9.85 5.91
CA ILE A 63 11.61 -8.89 4.80
C ILE A 63 10.89 -7.63 5.30
N PHE A 64 11.44 -6.47 4.96
CA PHE A 64 10.93 -5.17 5.36
C PHE A 64 10.66 -4.32 4.12
N PHE A 65 9.45 -3.78 4.03
CA PHE A 65 9.09 -2.74 3.08
C PHE A 65 8.78 -1.46 3.85
N VAL A 66 9.47 -0.38 3.51
CA VAL A 66 9.28 0.94 4.09
C VAL A 66 8.47 1.78 3.12
N LEU A 67 7.23 2.07 3.50
CA LEU A 67 6.21 2.70 2.68
C LEU A 67 5.85 4.08 3.24
N ASP A 68 5.14 4.88 2.46
CA ASP A 68 4.48 6.09 2.96
C ASP A 68 3.63 5.78 4.21
N TYR A 69 3.71 6.66 5.19
CA TYR A 69 2.78 6.66 6.30
C TYR A 69 1.60 7.57 5.97
N ILE A 70 0.41 6.97 5.87
CA ILE A 70 -0.84 7.65 5.57
C ILE A 70 -1.73 7.56 6.82
N ASN A 71 -2.10 8.70 7.41
CA ASN A 71 -2.70 8.78 8.74
C ASN A 71 -4.22 9.04 8.77
N GLY A 72 -4.88 9.26 7.63
CA GLY A 72 -6.34 9.43 7.55
C GLY A 72 -7.11 8.10 7.61
N GLY A 73 -6.43 6.96 7.61
CA GLY A 73 -7.04 5.63 7.81
C GLY A 73 -7.69 5.05 6.55
N GLU A 74 -8.30 3.87 6.70
CA GLU A 74 -8.91 3.13 5.60
C GLU A 74 -10.23 3.77 5.15
N LEU A 75 -10.49 3.82 3.85
CA LEU A 75 -11.76 4.26 3.29
C LEU A 75 -12.94 3.45 3.87
N PHE A 76 -12.73 2.16 4.14
CA PHE A 76 -13.70 1.28 4.79
C PHE A 76 -14.17 1.83 6.14
N PHE A 77 -13.26 2.31 6.98
CA PHE A 77 -13.60 2.88 8.29
C PHE A 77 -14.54 4.10 8.16
N HIS A 78 -14.24 4.99 7.21
CA HIS A 78 -15.09 6.16 6.94
C HIS A 78 -16.46 5.75 6.41
N LEU A 79 -16.51 4.76 5.50
CA LEU A 79 -17.74 4.25 4.94
C LEU A 79 -18.62 3.58 6.00
N GLN A 80 -18.05 2.81 6.92
CA GLN A 80 -18.79 2.20 8.03
C GLN A 80 -19.42 3.24 8.96
N ARG A 81 -18.70 4.32 9.24
CA ARG A 81 -19.18 5.38 10.14
C ARG A 81 -20.31 6.21 9.51
N GLU A 82 -20.20 6.51 8.22
CA GLU A 82 -21.14 7.38 7.51
C GLU A 82 -22.26 6.62 6.78
N ARG A 83 -22.11 5.29 6.66
CA ARG A 83 -22.95 4.36 5.89
C ARG A 83 -22.93 4.57 4.38
N VAL A 84 -23.09 5.81 3.93
CA VAL A 84 -23.13 6.20 2.52
C VAL A 84 -22.42 7.54 2.36
N PHE A 85 -21.51 7.64 1.40
CA PHE A 85 -20.92 8.92 1.03
C PHE A 85 -21.86 9.72 0.14
N THR A 86 -21.78 11.05 0.25
CA THR A 86 -22.44 11.93 -0.71
C THR A 86 -21.90 11.68 -2.12
N GLU A 87 -22.72 11.94 -3.14
CA GLU A 87 -22.32 11.75 -4.53
C GLU A 87 -21.04 12.54 -4.87
N ALA A 88 -20.91 13.76 -4.37
CA ALA A 88 -19.72 14.59 -4.58
C ALA A 88 -18.45 13.94 -4.02
N ARG A 89 -18.52 13.37 -2.80
CA ARG A 89 -17.40 12.68 -2.16
C ARG A 89 -17.06 11.36 -2.86
N ALA A 90 -18.07 10.58 -3.22
CA ALA A 90 -17.89 9.33 -3.97
C ALA A 90 -17.24 9.60 -5.34
N ARG A 91 -17.68 10.65 -6.05
CA ARG A 91 -17.11 11.09 -7.32
C ARG A 91 -15.65 11.47 -7.19
N PHE A 92 -15.29 12.19 -6.14
CA PHE A 92 -13.90 12.59 -5.85
C PHE A 92 -13.00 11.37 -5.67
N TYR A 93 -13.33 10.46 -4.74
CA TYR A 93 -12.53 9.25 -4.52
C TYR A 93 -12.49 8.34 -5.76
N ALA A 94 -13.60 8.19 -6.48
CA ALA A 94 -13.63 7.42 -7.72
C ALA A 94 -12.69 8.00 -8.79
N ALA A 95 -12.61 9.32 -8.91
CA ALA A 95 -11.70 9.96 -9.85
C ALA A 95 -10.23 9.67 -9.50
N GLU A 96 -9.83 9.80 -8.23
CA GLU A 96 -8.46 9.51 -7.80
C GLU A 96 -8.09 8.03 -7.95
N MET A 97 -9.01 7.13 -7.60
CA MET A 97 -8.87 5.69 -7.86
C MET A 97 -8.69 5.39 -9.36
N CYS A 98 -9.48 6.03 -10.21
CA CYS A 98 -9.36 5.89 -11.67
C CYS A 98 -8.00 6.37 -12.18
N CYS A 99 -7.48 7.49 -11.66
CA CYS A 99 -6.14 7.98 -11.99
C CYS A 99 -5.06 6.95 -11.61
N ALA A 100 -5.09 6.43 -10.36
CA ALA A 100 -4.18 5.39 -9.91
C ALA A 100 -4.24 4.13 -10.80
N LEU A 101 -5.43 3.58 -11.02
CA LEU A 101 -5.61 2.36 -11.81
C LEU A 101 -5.18 2.55 -13.26
N THR A 102 -5.48 3.70 -13.87
CA THR A 102 -5.06 4.02 -15.23
C THR A 102 -3.54 4.03 -15.34
N TYR A 103 -2.84 4.64 -14.36
CA TYR A 103 -1.39 4.59 -14.29
C TYR A 103 -0.89 3.15 -14.14
N MET A 104 -1.43 2.35 -13.22
CA MET A 104 -1.04 0.94 -13.05
C MET A 104 -1.20 0.13 -14.35
N HIS A 105 -2.35 0.29 -15.02
CA HIS A 105 -2.64 -0.38 -16.28
C HIS A 105 -1.67 0.05 -17.39
N SER A 106 -1.26 1.33 -17.44
CA SER A 106 -0.23 1.82 -18.39
C SER A 106 1.13 1.14 -18.19
N GLN A 107 1.41 0.65 -16.98
CA GLN A 107 2.62 -0.11 -16.64
C GLN A 107 2.44 -1.63 -16.80
N GLY A 108 1.31 -2.09 -17.35
CA GLY A 108 0.99 -3.50 -17.53
C GLY A 108 0.68 -4.22 -16.21
N ILE A 109 0.22 -3.50 -15.18
CA ILE A 109 -0.06 -4.04 -13.85
C ILE A 109 -1.57 -3.99 -13.58
N VAL A 110 -2.17 -5.14 -13.27
CA VAL A 110 -3.58 -5.23 -12.83
C VAL A 110 -3.62 -5.43 -11.31
N TYR A 111 -4.28 -4.54 -10.57
CA TYR A 111 -4.30 -4.57 -9.09
C TYR A 111 -4.99 -5.81 -8.50
N ARG A 112 -6.11 -6.21 -9.10
CA ARG A 112 -6.95 -7.40 -8.76
C ARG A 112 -7.55 -7.47 -7.36
N ASP A 113 -7.14 -6.66 -6.39
CA ASP A 113 -7.67 -6.64 -5.01
C ASP A 113 -8.18 -5.25 -4.61
N LEU A 114 -8.91 -4.57 -5.51
CA LEU A 114 -9.48 -3.25 -5.24
C LEU A 114 -10.68 -3.40 -4.28
N LYS A 115 -10.54 -2.85 -3.09
CA LYS A 115 -11.58 -2.85 -2.04
C LYS A 115 -11.34 -1.69 -1.05
N PRO A 116 -12.37 -1.24 -0.31
CA PRO A 116 -12.25 -0.09 0.59
C PRO A 116 -11.18 -0.22 1.69
N GLU A 117 -10.84 -1.43 2.11
CA GLU A 117 -9.81 -1.75 3.12
C GLU A 117 -8.39 -1.50 2.60
N ASN A 118 -8.21 -1.51 1.27
CA ASN A 118 -6.92 -1.29 0.63
C ASN A 118 -6.70 0.17 0.18
N ILE A 119 -7.65 1.07 0.46
CA ILE A 119 -7.58 2.48 0.10
C ILE A 119 -7.37 3.28 1.39
N LEU A 120 -6.29 4.05 1.43
CA LEU A 120 -5.95 4.91 2.57
C LEU A 120 -6.21 6.37 2.18
N LEU A 121 -6.69 7.16 3.14
CA LEU A 121 -6.88 8.61 3.00
C LEU A 121 -5.75 9.34 3.73
N ASP A 122 -5.23 10.41 3.16
CA ASP A 122 -4.22 11.29 3.75
C ASP A 122 -4.81 12.47 4.55
#